data_AF-A0A5J6HJS8-F1
#
_entry.id   AF-A0A5J6HJS8-F1
#
_cell.length_a   1.000
_cell.length_b   1.000
_cell.length_c   1.000
_cell.angle_alpha   90.00
_cell.angle_beta   90.00
_cell.angle_gamma   90.00
#
_symmetry.space_group_name_H-M   'P 1'
#
loop_
_entity.id
_entity.type
_entity.pdbx_description
1 polymer ?
#
loop_
_entity_poly.entity_id
_entity_poly.type
_entity_poly.pdbx_seq_one_letter_code
_entity_poly.pdbx_strand_id
1 'polypeptide(L)'
;MCEDAVRPAREGLNRRGLFVTGAAAALTLNSVSFASGAERRGPARTPGSKETRTVRGTLPVGSPDFVYLPVEVPDGVAELRVAYTYQKPPVPAGTQGNALDIGVFDERGTELGGKGFRGWSGGARTEFFIRSDDATPGYIPGRIRAGTWNIALGPYTVAPDGLPYEVTITLTYGAPGRTPRPVYPPERAKGRGRAWYRGDCHLHSVYSDGRRTLAEIAALARAAGLDFINSSEHNTHSAHAHWAEHAGDDLLIMLGEEVTTRNGHVLSLGADPGTFIDWRYRARDNRFGRYARKIRDAGGLVVPAHPHATCVGCNWKFGFGEADVVEVWNGAYTPDDEVSLADWDSMLVTSVRGGRPWIPAMGNSDAHRDPDRVGGPQTVVLADDLTREAIQEGLRRGRSYIAESSSVELTFSAAGGRGRHAGIGERLAVDRDTPVTVRLDVEGAPGRTVRIVTDQGVLHTSAALPESGAGTVEWRTTASYAAYVRAEVRHAPTTPGLPGPLCAFTNPIFLGR
;
A
#
# COMPACT_ATOMS: atom_id res chain seq x y z
N MET A 1 70.85 -30.88 -15.49
CA MET A 1 71.12 -31.04 -14.05
C MET A 1 69.82 -30.73 -13.33
N CYS A 2 68.98 -31.74 -13.21
CA CYS A 2 68.81 -32.62 -12.02
C CYS A 2 67.61 -32.06 -11.22
N GLU A 3 66.44 -32.71 -11.30
CA GLU A 3 66.00 -33.80 -10.39
C GLU A 3 65.83 -33.25 -8.95
N ASP A 4 64.70 -33.38 -8.24
CA ASP A 4 63.89 -34.58 -8.06
C ASP A 4 62.48 -34.29 -7.53
N ALA A 5 61.62 -35.29 -7.70
CA ALA A 5 60.24 -35.39 -7.21
C ALA A 5 60.15 -35.87 -5.75
N VAL A 6 59.13 -35.43 -5.01
CA VAL A 6 58.51 -36.21 -3.92
C VAL A 6 57.00 -35.94 -3.86
N ARG A 7 56.19 -37.00 -3.95
CA ARG A 7 54.78 -37.05 -3.50
C ARG A 7 54.72 -37.46 -2.02
N PRO A 8 53.63 -37.15 -1.31
CA PRO A 8 52.86 -38.26 -0.75
C PRO A 8 51.33 -38.15 -0.90
N ALA A 9 50.69 -39.19 -0.36
CA ALA A 9 49.37 -39.75 -0.65
C ALA A 9 48.12 -38.97 -0.18
N ARG A 10 46.98 -39.47 -0.69
CA ARG A 10 45.58 -39.12 -0.44
C ARG A 10 45.16 -39.28 1.03
N GLU A 11 44.22 -38.44 1.47
CA GLU A 11 43.02 -38.87 2.20
C GLU A 11 41.92 -37.79 2.10
N GLY A 12 40.68 -38.23 1.88
CA GLY A 12 39.55 -37.35 1.58
C GLY A 12 38.83 -36.83 2.81
N LEU A 13 38.02 -35.78 2.63
CA LEU A 13 36.87 -35.46 3.48
C LEU A 13 35.93 -34.50 2.73
N ASN A 14 34.65 -34.85 2.75
CA ASN A 14 33.50 -34.10 2.21
C ASN A 14 33.53 -32.61 2.52
N ARG A 15 33.44 -31.77 1.48
CA ARG A 15 32.90 -30.40 1.57
C ARG A 15 32.10 -30.08 0.31
N ARG A 16 30.76 -30.20 0.39
CA ARG A 16 29.84 -29.41 -0.44
C ARG A 16 29.91 -27.96 0.06
N GLY A 17 30.91 -27.24 -0.42
CA GLY A 17 31.00 -25.78 -0.30
C GLY A 17 30.62 -25.17 -1.64
N LEU A 18 29.56 -24.37 -1.66
CA LEU A 18 29.19 -23.55 -2.80
C LEU A 18 30.27 -22.46 -2.95
N PHE A 19 31.13 -22.56 -3.97
CA PHE A 19 31.99 -21.44 -4.36
C PHE A 19 31.22 -20.56 -5.34
N VAL A 20 30.87 -19.34 -4.91
CA VAL A 20 30.42 -18.28 -5.82
C VAL A 20 31.61 -17.37 -6.08
N THR A 21 32.31 -17.60 -7.19
CA THR A 21 33.24 -16.62 -7.76
C THR A 21 32.45 -15.63 -8.62
N GLY A 22 32.84 -14.36 -8.53
CA GLY A 22 32.11 -13.21 -9.05
C GLY A 22 31.78 -13.27 -10.54
N ALA A 23 30.49 -13.49 -10.80
CA ALA A 23 29.67 -12.98 -11.89
C ALA A 23 28.23 -13.20 -11.41
N ALA A 24 27.24 -12.44 -11.89
CA ALA A 24 25.84 -12.56 -11.46
C ALA A 24 25.24 -13.94 -11.81
N ALA A 25 25.61 -14.98 -11.06
CA ALA A 25 24.97 -16.27 -11.09
C ALA A 25 23.62 -16.11 -10.41
N ALA A 26 22.54 -16.28 -11.18
CA ALA A 26 21.20 -16.37 -10.60
C ALA A 26 21.22 -17.45 -9.52
N LEU A 27 20.88 -17.06 -8.28
CA LEU A 27 20.79 -17.99 -7.16
C LEU A 27 19.63 -18.96 -7.47
N THR A 28 19.97 -20.11 -8.03
CA THR A 28 19.00 -21.16 -8.38
C THR A 28 18.93 -22.16 -7.25
N LEU A 29 17.76 -22.29 -6.62
CA LEU A 29 17.53 -23.31 -5.61
C LEU A 29 17.21 -24.65 -6.30
N ASN A 30 17.70 -25.74 -5.72
CA ASN A 30 17.36 -27.09 -6.19
C ASN A 30 15.85 -27.34 -6.04
N SER A 31 15.26 -28.04 -7.01
CA SER A 31 13.85 -28.41 -6.95
C SER A 31 13.56 -29.43 -5.83
N VAL A 32 12.39 -29.29 -5.21
CA VAL A 32 11.85 -30.23 -4.23
C VAL A 32 10.92 -31.18 -4.94
N SER A 33 11.33 -32.44 -5.09
CA SER A 33 10.50 -33.48 -5.69
C SER A 33 9.76 -34.31 -4.64
N PHE A 34 8.45 -34.43 -4.84
CA PHE A 34 7.59 -35.38 -4.14
C PHE A 34 7.27 -36.62 -5.02
N ALA A 35 7.82 -36.69 -6.24
CA ALA A 35 7.75 -37.89 -7.05
C ALA A 35 8.73 -38.93 -6.48
N SER A 36 8.22 -40.07 -6.01
CA SER A 36 9.08 -41.21 -5.70
C SER A 36 9.66 -41.73 -7.03
N GLY A 37 10.97 -42.02 -7.07
CA GLY A 37 11.66 -42.51 -8.28
C GLY A 37 11.17 -43.87 -8.82
N ALA A 38 10.10 -44.42 -8.25
CA ALA A 38 9.53 -45.73 -8.60
C ALA A 38 8.10 -45.66 -9.19
N GLU A 39 7.46 -44.49 -9.25
CA GLU A 39 6.01 -44.43 -9.55
C GLU A 39 5.69 -43.73 -10.87
N ARG A 40 5.95 -44.44 -11.96
CA ARG A 40 5.07 -44.34 -13.14
C ARG A 40 3.88 -45.33 -13.06
N ARG A 41 3.84 -46.23 -12.05
CA ARG A 41 2.77 -47.23 -11.82
C ARG A 41 2.65 -47.74 -10.35
N GLY A 42 2.72 -46.85 -9.36
CA GLY A 42 2.41 -47.21 -7.95
C GLY A 42 0.90 -47.14 -7.64
N PRO A 43 0.40 -47.78 -6.56
CA PRO A 43 -1.00 -47.69 -6.16
C PRO A 43 -1.37 -46.23 -5.87
N ALA A 44 -2.61 -45.84 -6.18
CA ALA A 44 -3.12 -44.50 -5.94
C ALA A 44 -2.89 -44.09 -4.47
N ARG A 45 -2.28 -42.92 -4.25
CA ARG A 45 -2.00 -42.40 -2.90
C ARG A 45 -3.29 -42.34 -2.08
N THR A 46 -3.22 -42.86 -0.85
CA THR A 46 -4.38 -42.97 0.03
C THR A 46 -4.91 -41.58 0.40
N PRO A 47 -6.23 -41.33 0.27
CA PRO A 47 -6.83 -40.07 0.71
C PRO A 47 -6.51 -39.78 2.19
N GLY A 48 -6.15 -38.53 2.49
CA GLY A 48 -5.73 -38.09 3.83
C GLY A 48 -4.26 -38.38 4.15
N SER A 49 -3.54 -39.14 3.33
CA SER A 49 -2.08 -39.31 3.50
C SER A 49 -1.34 -37.98 3.32
N LYS A 50 -0.20 -37.84 4.02
CA LYS A 50 0.65 -36.65 4.00
C LYS A 50 2.08 -37.02 3.62
N GLU A 51 2.70 -36.17 2.82
CA GLU A 51 4.15 -36.21 2.57
C GLU A 51 4.77 -34.87 2.95
N THR A 52 5.88 -34.90 3.69
CA THR A 52 6.59 -33.70 4.14
C THR A 52 8.04 -33.72 3.68
N ARG A 53 8.52 -32.58 3.19
CA ARG A 53 9.93 -32.34 2.84
C ARG A 53 10.40 -31.05 3.48
N THR A 54 11.64 -31.05 3.95
CA THR A 54 12.30 -29.86 4.51
C THR A 54 13.52 -29.51 3.67
N VAL A 55 13.64 -28.23 3.32
CA VAL A 55 14.78 -27.66 2.61
C VAL A 55 15.46 -26.65 3.52
N ARG A 56 16.79 -26.67 3.53
CA ARG A 56 17.62 -25.70 4.25
C ARG A 56 18.55 -25.01 3.28
N GLY A 57 18.82 -23.73 3.51
CA GLY A 57 19.74 -22.95 2.70
C GLY A 57 20.22 -21.70 3.44
N THR A 58 21.12 -20.97 2.81
CA THR A 58 21.56 -19.65 3.26
C THR A 58 21.51 -18.69 2.10
N LEU A 59 20.80 -17.57 2.26
CA LEU A 59 20.82 -16.46 1.30
C LEU A 59 21.98 -15.53 1.66
N PRO A 60 23.01 -15.36 0.81
CA PRO A 60 24.12 -14.44 1.09
C PRO A 60 23.67 -12.97 0.97
N VAL A 61 24.48 -12.06 1.50
CA VAL A 61 24.35 -10.63 1.21
C VAL A 61 24.38 -10.41 -0.31
N GLY A 62 23.49 -9.55 -0.82
CA GLY A 62 23.36 -9.30 -2.26
C GLY A 62 22.52 -10.34 -3.01
N SER A 63 21.83 -11.24 -2.30
CA SER A 63 20.81 -12.10 -2.90
C SER A 63 19.77 -11.28 -3.69
N PRO A 64 19.18 -11.85 -4.76
CA PRO A 64 18.05 -11.23 -5.44
C PRO A 64 16.89 -10.91 -4.49
N ASP A 65 16.07 -9.91 -4.83
CA ASP A 65 14.91 -9.50 -4.02
C ASP A 65 13.89 -10.62 -3.80
N PHE A 66 13.85 -11.57 -4.74
CA PHE A 66 12.99 -12.74 -4.73
C PHE A 66 13.78 -13.96 -5.22
N VAL A 67 13.79 -15.00 -4.41
CA VAL A 67 14.38 -16.31 -4.72
C VAL A 67 13.26 -17.33 -4.71
N TYR A 68 13.20 -18.18 -5.74
CA TYR A 68 12.13 -19.16 -5.88
C TYR A 68 12.65 -20.56 -5.55
N LEU A 69 11.93 -21.25 -4.67
CA LEU A 69 12.11 -22.66 -4.39
C LEU A 69 11.08 -23.46 -5.20
N PRO A 70 11.50 -24.16 -6.28
CA PRO A 70 10.58 -24.96 -7.09
C PRO A 70 10.13 -26.20 -6.32
N VAL A 71 8.84 -26.51 -6.37
CA VAL A 71 8.20 -27.65 -5.73
C VAL A 71 7.41 -28.42 -6.78
N GLU A 72 7.83 -29.65 -7.07
CA GLU A 72 7.08 -30.53 -7.96
C GLU A 72 5.86 -31.08 -7.21
N VAL A 73 4.71 -30.49 -7.50
CA VAL A 73 3.42 -30.90 -6.94
C VAL A 73 2.83 -31.99 -7.85
N PRO A 74 2.62 -33.21 -7.35
CA PRO A 74 2.02 -34.29 -8.10
C PRO A 74 0.48 -34.19 -8.14
N ASP A 75 -0.15 -35.03 -8.95
CA ASP A 75 -1.61 -35.12 -8.99
C ASP A 75 -2.20 -35.62 -7.65
N GLY A 76 -3.45 -35.24 -7.39
CA GLY A 76 -4.23 -35.71 -6.24
C GLY A 76 -3.92 -35.00 -4.92
N VAL A 77 -3.26 -33.85 -4.94
CA VAL A 77 -3.05 -33.01 -3.75
C VAL A 77 -4.31 -32.19 -3.45
N ALA A 78 -4.78 -32.26 -2.21
CA ALA A 78 -5.92 -31.49 -1.70
C ALA A 78 -5.50 -30.24 -0.92
N GLU A 79 -4.33 -30.29 -0.26
CA GLU A 79 -3.75 -29.17 0.51
C GLU A 79 -2.24 -29.05 0.26
N LEU A 80 -1.78 -27.83 0.01
CA LEU A 80 -0.39 -27.43 0.12
C LEU A 80 -0.23 -26.62 1.41
N ARG A 81 0.64 -27.06 2.32
CA ARG A 81 1.03 -26.32 3.53
C ARG A 81 2.52 -26.06 3.53
N VAL A 82 2.92 -24.84 3.85
CA VAL A 82 4.32 -24.42 3.90
C VAL A 82 4.56 -23.66 5.19
N ALA A 83 5.59 -24.06 5.93
CA ALA A 83 6.13 -23.32 7.07
C ALA A 83 7.58 -22.96 6.81
N TYR A 84 8.06 -21.86 7.38
CA TYR A 84 9.48 -21.50 7.29
C TYR A 84 9.99 -20.89 8.59
N THR A 85 11.30 -21.01 8.79
CA THR A 85 12.04 -20.32 9.84
C THR A 85 13.33 -19.77 9.26
N TYR A 86 13.90 -18.76 9.90
CA TYR A 86 15.19 -18.22 9.53
C TYR A 86 15.89 -17.64 10.75
N GLN A 87 17.22 -17.58 10.69
CA GLN A 87 18.03 -17.09 11.80
C GLN A 87 18.02 -15.57 11.87
N LYS A 88 17.87 -15.04 13.09
CA LYS A 88 17.95 -13.61 13.42
C LYS A 88 19.14 -13.39 14.38
N PRO A 89 20.39 -13.50 13.89
CA PRO A 89 21.55 -13.31 14.76
C PRO A 89 21.58 -11.87 15.29
N PRO A 90 22.15 -11.63 16.49
CA PRO A 90 22.48 -10.28 16.93
C PRO A 90 23.38 -9.59 15.90
N VAL A 91 23.11 -8.33 15.57
CA VAL A 91 23.92 -7.52 14.66
C VAL A 91 24.39 -6.25 15.36
N PRO A 92 25.55 -5.66 14.97
CA PRO A 92 26.01 -4.40 15.52
C PRO A 92 24.98 -3.27 15.36
N ALA A 93 25.03 -2.27 16.24
CA ALA A 93 24.19 -1.09 16.12
C ALA A 93 24.35 -0.44 14.74
N GLY A 94 23.22 -0.04 14.13
CA GLY A 94 23.18 0.52 12.78
C GLY A 94 23.20 -0.51 11.64
N THR A 95 23.30 -1.80 11.93
CA THR A 95 23.21 -2.88 10.93
C THR A 95 21.81 -3.48 10.93
N GLN A 96 21.25 -3.74 9.76
CA GLN A 96 19.96 -4.42 9.64
C GLN A 96 20.12 -5.92 9.93
N GLY A 97 19.20 -6.47 10.73
CA GLY A 97 19.10 -7.91 10.96
C GLY A 97 18.51 -8.65 9.75
N ASN A 98 18.28 -9.96 9.90
CA ASN A 98 17.58 -10.74 8.88
C ASN A 98 16.07 -10.52 8.94
N ALA A 99 15.47 -10.33 7.78
CA ALA A 99 14.03 -10.41 7.57
C ALA A 99 13.77 -11.11 6.24
N LEU A 100 12.91 -12.13 6.25
CA LEU A 100 12.61 -12.95 5.10
C LEU A 100 11.10 -13.01 4.94
N ASP A 101 10.62 -12.58 3.79
CA ASP A 101 9.22 -12.71 3.42
C ASP A 101 8.94 -14.03 2.73
N ILE A 102 7.69 -14.46 2.76
CA ILE A 102 7.24 -15.67 2.07
C ILE A 102 5.95 -15.45 1.26
N GLY A 103 5.85 -16.12 0.12
CA GLY A 103 4.63 -16.29 -0.64
C GLY A 103 4.74 -17.45 -1.62
N VAL A 104 3.81 -17.53 -2.58
CA VAL A 104 3.78 -18.67 -3.50
C VAL A 104 3.17 -18.33 -4.86
N PHE A 105 3.75 -18.93 -5.90
CA PHE A 105 3.22 -18.96 -7.25
C PHE A 105 2.95 -20.41 -7.64
N ASP A 106 1.86 -20.66 -8.37
CA ASP A 106 1.49 -22.01 -8.81
C ASP A 106 2.17 -22.44 -10.11
N GLU A 107 1.68 -23.53 -10.70
CA GLU A 107 2.20 -24.12 -11.94
C GLU A 107 2.16 -23.20 -13.16
N ARG A 108 1.45 -22.06 -13.07
CA ARG A 108 1.41 -21.05 -14.13
C ARG A 108 2.61 -20.10 -14.10
N GLY A 109 3.54 -20.31 -13.16
CA GLY A 109 4.87 -19.71 -13.17
C GLY A 109 4.98 -18.34 -12.47
N THR A 110 6.21 -17.82 -12.45
CA THR A 110 6.59 -16.63 -11.68
C THR A 110 6.77 -15.37 -12.53
N GLU A 111 6.34 -15.37 -13.79
CA GLU A 111 6.47 -14.22 -14.70
C GLU A 111 5.90 -12.94 -14.08
N LEU A 112 6.58 -11.80 -14.30
CA LEU A 112 6.18 -10.50 -13.76
C LEU A 112 4.82 -10.03 -14.33
N GLY A 113 3.83 -9.93 -13.46
CA GLY A 113 2.43 -9.66 -13.80
C GLY A 113 1.69 -10.87 -14.37
N GLY A 114 2.28 -12.07 -14.28
CA GLY A 114 1.70 -13.32 -14.74
C GLY A 114 0.54 -13.82 -13.87
N LYS A 115 -0.03 -14.97 -14.27
CA LYS A 115 -1.24 -15.53 -13.64
C LYS A 115 -0.95 -16.44 -12.45
N GLY A 116 0.31 -16.73 -12.16
CA GLY A 116 0.69 -17.75 -11.18
C GLY A 116 0.58 -17.32 -9.73
N PHE A 117 0.36 -16.04 -9.41
CA PHE A 117 0.27 -15.57 -8.02
C PHE A 117 -0.81 -16.31 -7.22
N ARG A 118 -0.47 -16.75 -6.01
CA ARG A 118 -1.38 -17.46 -5.09
C ARG A 118 -1.41 -16.89 -3.68
N GLY A 119 -0.56 -15.93 -3.36
CA GLY A 119 -0.56 -15.27 -2.06
C GLY A 119 0.80 -14.81 -1.61
N TRP A 120 0.77 -13.90 -0.63
CA TRP A 120 1.94 -13.27 -0.04
C TRP A 120 1.65 -13.04 1.44
N SER A 121 2.57 -13.46 2.31
CA SER A 121 2.52 -13.12 3.74
C SER A 121 3.34 -11.89 4.08
N GLY A 122 4.26 -11.47 3.20
CA GLY A 122 5.41 -10.68 3.65
C GLY A 122 6.11 -11.39 4.82
N GLY A 123 6.44 -10.61 5.85
CA GLY A 123 6.93 -11.11 7.15
C GLY A 123 5.82 -11.36 8.19
N ALA A 124 4.54 -11.23 7.85
CA ALA A 124 3.44 -11.26 8.81
C ALA A 124 3.14 -12.65 9.39
N ARG A 125 3.54 -13.72 8.68
CA ARG A 125 3.22 -15.11 9.03
C ARG A 125 4.46 -15.99 8.90
N THR A 126 4.50 -17.06 9.68
CA THR A 126 5.55 -18.10 9.64
C THR A 126 5.13 -19.36 8.88
N GLU A 127 3.85 -19.47 8.53
CA GLU A 127 3.30 -20.56 7.73
C GLU A 127 2.06 -20.11 6.94
N PHE A 128 1.71 -20.90 5.93
CA PHE A 128 0.46 -20.77 5.18
C PHE A 128 0.00 -22.14 4.67
N PHE A 129 -1.29 -22.23 4.33
CA PHE A 129 -1.86 -23.33 3.57
C PHE A 129 -2.77 -22.81 2.45
N ILE A 130 -2.93 -23.63 1.41
CA ILE A 130 -3.88 -23.43 0.32
C ILE A 130 -4.63 -24.74 0.09
N ARG A 131 -5.96 -24.65 0.06
CA ARG A 131 -6.89 -25.70 -0.37
C ARG A 131 -7.81 -25.16 -1.45
N SER A 132 -8.65 -26.04 -1.97
CA SER A 132 -9.64 -25.67 -2.97
C SER A 132 -10.69 -24.71 -2.43
N ASP A 133 -11.12 -24.91 -1.18
CA ASP A 133 -12.22 -24.22 -0.51
C ASP A 133 -11.77 -23.08 0.40
N ASP A 134 -10.51 -23.11 0.86
CA ASP A 134 -10.03 -22.23 1.92
C ASP A 134 -8.51 -22.03 1.83
N ALA A 135 -8.01 -20.94 2.40
CA ALA A 135 -6.59 -20.63 2.44
C ALA A 135 -6.27 -19.73 3.64
N THR A 136 -5.00 -19.70 4.04
CA THR A 136 -4.54 -18.71 5.03
C THR A 136 -4.81 -17.28 4.54
N PRO A 137 -5.29 -16.34 5.38
CA PRO A 137 -5.43 -14.94 4.98
C PRO A 137 -4.11 -14.39 4.40
N GLY A 138 -4.21 -13.72 3.26
CA GLY A 138 -3.09 -13.35 2.39
C GLY A 138 -2.92 -14.26 1.17
N TYR A 139 -3.60 -15.41 1.14
CA TYR A 139 -3.54 -16.41 0.07
C TYR A 139 -4.91 -16.65 -0.57
N ILE A 140 -4.87 -16.97 -1.86
CA ILE A 140 -6.06 -17.16 -2.67
C ILE A 140 -6.44 -18.64 -2.64
N PRO A 141 -7.65 -19.04 -2.20
CA PRO A 141 -8.09 -20.42 -2.27
C PRO A 141 -8.24 -20.89 -3.73
N GLY A 142 -8.26 -22.19 -3.94
CA GLY A 142 -8.38 -22.79 -5.27
C GLY A 142 -7.65 -24.11 -5.43
N ARG A 143 -8.05 -24.88 -6.44
CA ARG A 143 -7.52 -26.23 -6.69
C ARG A 143 -5.99 -26.24 -6.76
N ILE A 144 -5.38 -27.14 -6.01
CA ILE A 144 -3.96 -27.46 -6.16
C ILE A 144 -3.79 -28.32 -7.41
N ARG A 145 -3.20 -27.76 -8.46
CA ARG A 145 -2.93 -28.47 -9.71
C ARG A 145 -1.53 -29.06 -9.67
N ALA A 146 -1.35 -30.21 -10.33
CA ALA A 146 -0.03 -30.77 -10.52
C ALA A 146 0.83 -29.87 -11.41
N GLY A 147 2.14 -29.89 -11.17
CA GLY A 147 3.14 -29.08 -11.85
C GLY A 147 4.11 -28.42 -10.88
N THR A 148 5.00 -27.60 -11.42
CA THR A 148 6.02 -26.90 -10.64
C THR A 148 5.45 -25.66 -9.98
N TRP A 149 5.18 -25.72 -8.68
CA TRP A 149 4.88 -24.55 -7.86
C TRP A 149 6.19 -23.90 -7.42
N ASN A 150 6.13 -22.63 -7.04
CA ASN A 150 7.31 -21.85 -6.63
C ASN A 150 7.01 -21.15 -5.32
N ILE A 151 7.63 -21.61 -4.23
CA ILE A 151 7.62 -20.87 -2.97
C ILE A 151 8.58 -19.69 -3.15
N ALA A 152 8.04 -18.47 -3.05
CA ALA A 152 8.78 -17.24 -3.19
C ALA A 152 9.33 -16.82 -1.83
N LEU A 153 10.66 -16.72 -1.74
CA LEU A 153 11.39 -16.21 -0.60
C LEU A 153 11.86 -14.79 -0.93
N GLY A 154 11.39 -13.79 -0.18
CA GLY A 154 11.76 -12.39 -0.36
C GLY A 154 12.69 -11.90 0.75
N PRO A 155 14.02 -12.03 0.65
CA PRO A 155 14.92 -11.50 1.67
C PRO A 155 14.78 -9.97 1.74
N TYR A 156 14.06 -9.49 2.76
CA TYR A 156 13.78 -8.07 2.98
C TYR A 156 15.04 -7.34 3.44
N THR A 157 15.74 -7.94 4.40
CA THR A 157 17.08 -7.53 4.84
C THR A 157 17.92 -8.78 5.09
N VAL A 158 19.20 -8.70 4.77
CA VAL A 158 20.17 -9.78 4.97
C VAL A 158 21.34 -9.24 5.81
N ALA A 159 21.54 -9.85 6.97
CA ALA A 159 22.66 -9.57 7.85
C ALA A 159 24.00 -9.93 7.17
N PRO A 160 25.14 -9.35 7.60
CA PRO A 160 26.45 -9.59 6.99
C PRO A 160 26.84 -11.07 6.87
N ASP A 161 26.47 -11.89 7.84
CA ASP A 161 26.75 -13.34 7.87
C ASP A 161 25.79 -14.17 6.99
N GLY A 162 24.85 -13.50 6.31
CA GLY A 162 23.81 -14.11 5.50
C GLY A 162 22.53 -14.45 6.27
N LEU A 163 21.58 -15.03 5.55
CA LEU A 163 20.26 -15.42 6.05
C LEU A 163 20.06 -16.94 5.89
N PRO A 164 20.46 -17.73 6.90
CA PRO A 164 20.11 -19.14 6.98
C PRO A 164 18.61 -19.32 7.18
N TYR A 165 18.00 -20.20 6.39
CA TYR A 165 16.57 -20.49 6.41
C TYR A 165 16.28 -21.99 6.34
N GLU A 166 15.08 -22.34 6.76
CA GLU A 166 14.47 -23.66 6.63
C GLU A 166 13.04 -23.51 6.12
N VAL A 167 12.66 -24.26 5.09
CA VAL A 167 11.28 -24.33 4.57
C VAL A 167 10.79 -25.77 4.67
N THR A 168 9.66 -25.98 5.34
CA THR A 168 8.97 -27.27 5.45
C THR A 168 7.70 -27.25 4.62
N ILE A 169 7.60 -28.19 3.68
CA ILE A 169 6.52 -28.30 2.70
C ILE A 169 5.78 -29.60 2.99
N THR A 170 4.48 -29.52 3.19
CA THR A 170 3.60 -30.66 3.41
C THR A 170 2.50 -30.70 2.36
N LEU A 171 2.38 -31.82 1.66
CA LEU A 171 1.30 -32.11 0.74
C LEU A 171 0.34 -33.09 1.41
N THR A 172 -0.95 -32.76 1.44
CA THR A 172 -2.00 -33.70 1.86
C THR A 172 -2.76 -34.18 0.63
N TYR A 173 -2.85 -35.49 0.43
CA TYR A 173 -3.50 -36.10 -0.71
C TYR A 173 -4.99 -36.32 -0.48
N GLY A 174 -5.79 -36.22 -1.54
CA GLY A 174 -7.23 -36.44 -1.47
C GLY A 174 -7.98 -35.84 -2.65
N ALA A 175 -9.30 -36.05 -2.66
CA ALA A 175 -10.16 -35.37 -3.62
C ALA A 175 -10.12 -33.85 -3.36
N PRO A 176 -9.96 -33.00 -4.39
CA PRO A 176 -10.03 -31.56 -4.20
C PRO A 176 -11.43 -31.16 -3.74
N GLY A 177 -11.49 -30.25 -2.76
CA GLY A 177 -12.75 -29.61 -2.37
C GLY A 177 -13.33 -28.73 -3.49
N ARG A 178 -14.50 -28.15 -3.24
CA ARG A 178 -15.12 -27.19 -4.17
C ARG A 178 -14.65 -25.78 -3.84
N THR A 179 -14.14 -25.06 -4.84
CA THR A 179 -13.82 -23.63 -4.71
C THR A 179 -15.09 -22.79 -4.74
N PRO A 180 -15.39 -22.00 -3.68
CA PRO A 180 -16.49 -21.05 -3.70
C PRO A 180 -16.32 -20.03 -4.82
N ARG A 181 -17.43 -19.60 -5.44
CA ARG A 181 -17.41 -18.45 -6.33
C ARG A 181 -17.23 -17.20 -5.47
N PRO A 182 -16.27 -16.31 -5.78
CA PRO A 182 -16.07 -15.09 -5.00
C PRO A 182 -17.30 -14.18 -5.13
N VAL A 183 -17.63 -13.51 -4.03
CA VAL A 183 -18.66 -12.47 -3.96
C VAL A 183 -17.96 -11.19 -3.55
N TYR A 184 -18.23 -10.09 -4.23
CA TYR A 184 -17.55 -8.82 -4.01
C TYR A 184 -18.54 -7.78 -3.45
N PRO A 185 -18.07 -6.78 -2.69
CA PRO A 185 -18.92 -5.71 -2.21
C PRO A 185 -19.57 -4.94 -3.37
N PRO A 186 -20.76 -4.35 -3.17
CA PRO A 186 -21.38 -3.48 -4.15
C PRO A 186 -20.53 -2.25 -4.44
N GLU A 187 -20.53 -1.75 -5.67
CA GLU A 187 -19.83 -0.50 -6.06
C GLU A 187 -20.57 0.79 -5.63
N ARG A 188 -21.66 0.63 -4.86
CA ARG A 188 -22.55 1.69 -4.39
C ARG A 188 -23.07 1.36 -3.01
N ALA A 189 -23.11 2.37 -2.14
CA ALA A 189 -23.87 2.35 -0.90
C ALA A 189 -24.97 3.43 -0.94
N LYS A 190 -25.80 3.50 0.09
CA LYS A 190 -26.86 4.50 0.23
C LYS A 190 -26.23 5.88 0.46
N GLY A 191 -26.10 6.64 -0.62
CA GLY A 191 -25.66 8.03 -0.55
C GLY A 191 -26.77 9.03 -0.21
N ARG A 192 -26.36 10.29 -0.21
CA ARG A 192 -27.18 11.48 0.05
C ARG A 192 -27.14 12.46 -1.14
N GLY A 193 -26.86 11.95 -2.34
CA GLY A 193 -26.64 12.77 -3.54
C GLY A 193 -25.33 13.54 -3.46
N ARG A 194 -25.27 14.73 -4.08
CA ARG A 194 -24.05 15.53 -4.09
C ARG A 194 -23.73 16.07 -2.70
N ALA A 195 -22.70 15.53 -2.07
CA ALA A 195 -22.32 15.85 -0.70
C ALA A 195 -20.84 15.59 -0.43
N TRP A 196 -20.37 16.08 0.72
CA TRP A 196 -19.06 15.73 1.28
C TRP A 196 -19.18 14.36 1.97
N TYR A 197 -18.46 13.36 1.46
CA TYR A 197 -18.38 12.01 2.01
C TYR A 197 -17.02 11.80 2.68
N ARG A 198 -16.99 11.15 3.84
CA ARG A 198 -15.77 10.91 4.61
C ARG A 198 -15.27 9.50 4.38
N GLY A 199 -13.96 9.31 4.22
CA GLY A 199 -13.42 7.97 4.09
C GLY A 199 -11.98 7.81 4.51
N ASP A 200 -11.56 6.55 4.52
CA ASP A 200 -10.22 6.09 4.86
C ASP A 200 -9.78 5.04 3.84
N CYS A 201 -8.81 5.40 3.01
CA CYS A 201 -8.45 4.62 1.84
C CYS A 201 -7.25 3.69 2.05
N HIS A 202 -6.64 3.72 3.23
CA HIS A 202 -5.42 3.00 3.53
C HIS A 202 -5.55 2.37 4.91
N LEU A 203 -5.74 1.05 4.95
CA LEU A 203 -5.89 0.26 6.17
C LEU A 203 -5.59 -1.22 5.91
N HIS A 204 -5.20 -1.94 6.97
CA HIS A 204 -4.74 -3.32 6.86
C HIS A 204 -5.50 -4.24 7.80
N SER A 205 -5.80 -5.43 7.31
CA SER A 205 -6.50 -6.45 8.08
C SER A 205 -5.60 -7.66 8.34
N VAL A 206 -6.19 -8.71 8.90
CA VAL A 206 -5.54 -10.02 9.00
C VAL A 206 -5.13 -10.62 7.65
N TYR A 207 -5.55 -10.07 6.51
CA TYR A 207 -5.15 -10.55 5.18
C TYR A 207 -3.76 -10.08 4.74
N SER A 208 -3.17 -9.09 5.40
CA SER A 208 -1.74 -8.74 5.30
C SER A 208 -1.06 -8.86 6.68
N ASP A 209 -0.54 -7.77 7.21
CA ASP A 209 0.18 -7.65 8.46
C ASP A 209 -0.63 -6.95 9.57
N GLY A 210 -1.87 -6.55 9.27
CA GLY A 210 -2.85 -6.09 10.24
C GLY A 210 -3.22 -7.17 11.27
N ARG A 211 -3.97 -6.74 12.29
CA ARG A 211 -4.46 -7.59 13.40
C ARG A 211 -5.96 -7.53 13.58
N ARG A 212 -6.65 -6.68 12.81
CA ARG A 212 -8.11 -6.55 12.83
C ARG A 212 -8.74 -7.40 11.74
N THR A 213 -9.85 -8.02 12.06
CA THR A 213 -10.74 -8.66 11.08
C THR A 213 -11.44 -7.61 10.23
N LEU A 214 -11.94 -8.01 9.06
CA LEU A 214 -12.71 -7.13 8.18
C LEU A 214 -13.97 -6.58 8.88
N ALA A 215 -14.62 -7.41 9.71
CA ALA A 215 -15.77 -7.00 10.53
C ALA A 215 -15.40 -5.91 11.55
N GLU A 216 -14.28 -6.04 12.25
CA GLU A 216 -13.80 -5.02 13.20
C GLU A 216 -13.45 -3.71 12.48
N ILE A 217 -12.80 -3.78 11.32
CA ILE A 217 -12.49 -2.59 10.51
C ILE A 217 -13.78 -1.89 10.06
N ALA A 218 -14.76 -2.64 9.54
CA ALA A 218 -16.03 -2.07 9.11
C ALA A 218 -16.84 -1.46 10.27
N ALA A 219 -16.75 -2.04 11.46
CA ALA A 219 -17.37 -1.48 12.67
C ALA A 219 -16.66 -0.18 13.11
N LEU A 220 -15.32 -0.16 13.10
CA LEU A 220 -14.53 1.03 13.45
C LEU A 220 -14.70 2.15 12.43
N ALA A 221 -14.81 1.84 11.13
CA ALA A 221 -15.09 2.80 10.09
C ALA A 221 -16.44 3.52 10.33
N ARG A 222 -17.49 2.77 10.64
CA ARG A 222 -18.80 3.33 11.01
C ARG A 222 -18.72 4.16 12.29
N ALA A 223 -18.01 3.67 13.32
CA ALA A 223 -17.83 4.40 14.57
C ALA A 223 -17.06 5.73 14.37
N ALA A 224 -16.15 5.78 13.41
CA ALA A 224 -15.43 7.00 13.02
C ALA A 224 -16.26 7.95 12.13
N GLY A 225 -17.47 7.55 11.72
CA GLY A 225 -18.33 8.34 10.83
C GLY A 225 -17.86 8.34 9.37
N LEU A 226 -17.23 7.25 8.92
CA LEU A 226 -16.82 7.08 7.53
C LEU A 226 -18.00 6.58 6.67
N ASP A 227 -18.14 7.17 5.49
CA ASP A 227 -19.05 6.76 4.42
C ASP A 227 -18.41 5.72 3.49
N PHE A 228 -17.08 5.73 3.35
CA PHE A 228 -16.35 4.79 2.51
C PHE A 228 -14.99 4.37 3.08
N ILE A 229 -14.54 3.18 2.70
CA ILE A 229 -13.18 2.68 2.91
C ILE A 229 -12.63 2.03 1.64
N ASN A 230 -11.32 1.80 1.59
CA ASN A 230 -10.68 0.96 0.58
C ASN A 230 -9.88 -0.18 1.22
N SER A 231 -10.07 -1.40 0.71
CA SER A 231 -9.17 -2.52 1.01
C SER A 231 -7.78 -2.21 0.46
N SER A 232 -6.72 -2.35 1.24
CA SER A 232 -5.36 -2.04 0.80
C SER A 232 -4.31 -3.03 1.33
N GLU A 233 -4.66 -4.31 1.43
CA GLU A 233 -3.75 -5.34 1.92
C GLU A 233 -2.44 -5.36 1.10
N HIS A 234 -1.31 -5.55 1.79
CA HIS A 234 0.01 -5.61 1.14
C HIS A 234 0.12 -6.74 0.11
N ASN A 235 0.28 -6.35 -1.16
CA ASN A 235 0.64 -7.25 -2.27
C ASN A 235 -0.30 -8.45 -2.47
N THR A 236 -1.57 -8.36 -2.06
CA THR A 236 -2.53 -9.45 -2.19
C THR A 236 -4.00 -8.99 -2.27
N HIS A 237 -4.70 -9.38 -3.32
CA HIS A 237 -6.15 -9.16 -3.43
C HIS A 237 -7.00 -10.19 -2.67
N SER A 238 -6.39 -11.02 -1.79
CA SER A 238 -7.09 -12.15 -1.16
C SER A 238 -8.28 -11.74 -0.28
N ALA A 239 -8.27 -10.53 0.30
CA ALA A 239 -9.39 -9.99 1.08
C ALA A 239 -10.62 -9.61 0.24
N HIS A 240 -10.47 -9.37 -1.07
CA HIS A 240 -11.51 -8.72 -1.88
C HIS A 240 -12.85 -9.45 -1.84
N ALA A 241 -12.81 -10.80 -1.87
CA ALA A 241 -14.00 -11.64 -1.88
C ALA A 241 -14.70 -11.79 -0.51
N HIS A 242 -14.14 -11.19 0.53
CA HIS A 242 -14.62 -11.31 1.92
C HIS A 242 -15.22 -10.00 2.44
N TRP A 243 -15.10 -8.90 1.69
CA TRP A 243 -15.67 -7.61 2.08
C TRP A 243 -17.19 -7.51 1.89
N ALA A 244 -17.77 -8.36 1.03
CA ALA A 244 -19.17 -8.22 0.60
C ALA A 244 -20.18 -8.19 1.75
N GLU A 245 -19.98 -9.03 2.77
CA GLU A 245 -20.89 -9.12 3.92
C GLU A 245 -20.73 -7.96 4.92
N HIS A 246 -19.67 -7.16 4.80
CA HIS A 246 -19.35 -6.08 5.74
C HIS A 246 -19.78 -4.68 5.25
N ALA A 247 -20.07 -4.55 3.94
CA ALA A 247 -20.51 -3.31 3.32
C ALA A 247 -21.87 -2.85 3.85
N GLY A 248 -22.84 -3.77 3.96
CA GLY A 248 -24.23 -3.40 4.26
C GLY A 248 -24.79 -2.43 3.21
N ASP A 249 -25.77 -1.62 3.62
CA ASP A 249 -26.37 -0.60 2.74
C ASP A 249 -25.71 0.78 2.93
N ASP A 250 -24.88 0.96 3.95
CA ASP A 250 -24.44 2.26 4.48
C ASP A 250 -22.96 2.57 4.29
N LEU A 251 -22.11 1.56 4.07
CA LEU A 251 -20.66 1.73 3.91
C LEU A 251 -20.22 1.30 2.51
N LEU A 252 -19.66 2.22 1.73
CA LEU A 252 -19.01 1.88 0.47
C LEU A 252 -17.63 1.27 0.73
N ILE A 253 -17.43 0.02 0.33
CA ILE A 253 -16.14 -0.66 0.44
C ILE A 253 -15.53 -0.82 -0.95
N MET A 254 -14.59 0.07 -1.27
CA MET A 254 -13.77 -0.02 -2.47
C MET A 254 -12.68 -1.08 -2.29
N LEU A 255 -12.20 -1.62 -3.40
CA LEU A 255 -11.20 -2.69 -3.41
C LEU A 255 -9.87 -2.22 -3.98
N GLY A 256 -8.78 -2.80 -3.49
CA GLY A 256 -7.44 -2.38 -3.83
C GLY A 256 -6.38 -3.16 -3.08
N GLU A 257 -5.13 -2.81 -3.38
CA GLU A 257 -3.94 -3.36 -2.75
C GLU A 257 -3.01 -2.19 -2.40
N GLU A 258 -2.26 -2.29 -1.31
CA GLU A 258 -1.03 -1.50 -1.17
C GLU A 258 0.11 -2.32 -1.80
N VAL A 259 0.61 -1.82 -2.92
CA VAL A 259 1.72 -2.44 -3.65
C VAL A 259 3.02 -1.99 -3.00
N THR A 260 3.59 -2.87 -2.18
CA THR A 260 4.76 -2.62 -1.35
C THR A 260 6.02 -3.12 -2.05
N THR A 261 6.74 -2.19 -2.66
CA THR A 261 8.02 -2.46 -3.34
C THR A 261 9.21 -2.23 -2.40
N ARG A 262 10.44 -2.41 -2.88
CA ARG A 262 11.66 -2.04 -2.14
C ARG A 262 11.95 -0.53 -2.13
N ASN A 263 11.17 0.28 -2.87
CA ASN A 263 11.48 1.67 -3.20
C ASN A 263 10.25 2.60 -3.12
N GLY A 264 9.26 2.25 -2.31
CA GLY A 264 8.01 2.99 -2.20
C GLY A 264 6.80 2.09 -2.20
N HIS A 265 5.73 2.57 -1.57
CA HIS A 265 4.42 1.94 -1.59
C HIS A 265 3.44 2.74 -2.43
N VAL A 266 2.48 2.06 -3.06
CA VAL A 266 1.44 2.69 -3.89
C VAL A 266 0.12 1.95 -3.74
N LEU A 267 -0.95 2.69 -3.46
CA LEU A 267 -2.30 2.14 -3.44
C LEU A 267 -2.82 1.98 -4.86
N SER A 268 -3.39 0.81 -5.12
CA SER A 268 -4.31 0.55 -6.24
C SER A 268 -5.74 0.83 -5.78
N LEU A 269 -6.14 2.10 -5.74
CA LEU A 269 -7.36 2.53 -5.05
C LEU A 269 -8.63 2.30 -5.89
N GLY A 270 -9.56 1.46 -5.42
CA GLY A 270 -10.83 1.21 -6.11
C GLY A 270 -10.70 0.45 -7.43
N ALA A 271 -9.71 -0.45 -7.52
CA ALA A 271 -9.52 -1.32 -8.67
C ALA A 271 -10.53 -2.47 -8.69
N ASP A 272 -10.72 -3.05 -9.88
CA ASP A 272 -11.62 -4.17 -10.09
C ASP A 272 -11.23 -5.39 -9.23
N PRO A 273 -12.21 -6.13 -8.70
CA PRO A 273 -11.94 -7.25 -7.81
C PRO A 273 -11.01 -8.32 -8.41
N GLY A 274 -10.09 -8.86 -7.62
CA GLY A 274 -9.15 -9.88 -8.07
C GLY A 274 -8.01 -9.38 -8.96
N THR A 275 -7.88 -8.06 -9.14
CA THR A 275 -6.74 -7.47 -9.83
C THR A 275 -5.47 -7.59 -9.01
N PHE A 276 -4.53 -8.40 -9.47
CA PHE A 276 -3.20 -8.52 -8.88
C PHE A 276 -2.23 -7.48 -9.47
N ILE A 277 -1.63 -6.62 -8.65
CA ILE A 277 -0.55 -5.72 -9.07
C ILE A 277 0.78 -6.25 -8.54
N ASP A 278 1.65 -6.66 -9.45
CA ASP A 278 2.92 -7.27 -9.09
C ASP A 278 3.89 -6.21 -8.57
N TRP A 279 4.47 -6.41 -7.39
CA TRP A 279 5.36 -5.46 -6.72
C TRP A 279 6.84 -5.77 -6.92
N ARG A 280 7.17 -6.87 -7.62
CA ARG A 280 8.51 -7.48 -7.68
C ARG A 280 9.46 -6.74 -8.64
N TYR A 281 9.63 -5.44 -8.40
CA TYR A 281 10.52 -4.55 -9.15
C TYR A 281 11.06 -3.43 -8.26
N ARG A 282 12.16 -2.82 -8.70
CA ARG A 282 12.77 -1.62 -8.10
C ARG A 282 12.52 -0.38 -8.95
N ALA A 283 12.72 0.81 -8.35
CA ALA A 283 12.60 2.09 -9.06
C ALA A 283 13.51 2.16 -10.30
N ARG A 284 14.72 1.62 -10.20
CA ARG A 284 15.69 1.59 -11.31
C ARG A 284 15.32 0.64 -12.45
N ASP A 285 14.35 -0.25 -12.27
CA ASP A 285 14.00 -1.26 -13.28
C ASP A 285 13.04 -0.72 -14.35
N ASN A 286 12.58 0.53 -14.19
CA ASN A 286 11.66 1.23 -15.09
C ASN A 286 10.37 0.43 -15.38
N ARG A 287 9.81 -0.22 -14.35
CA ARG A 287 8.59 -1.03 -14.46
C ARG A 287 7.34 -0.35 -13.92
N PHE A 288 7.47 0.68 -13.08
CA PHE A 288 6.34 1.29 -12.39
C PHE A 288 5.25 1.80 -13.35
N GLY A 289 5.62 2.49 -14.44
CA GLY A 289 4.63 2.97 -15.43
C GLY A 289 3.80 1.87 -16.09
N ARG A 290 4.30 0.62 -16.18
CA ARG A 290 3.51 -0.54 -16.64
C ARG A 290 2.42 -0.89 -15.62
N TYR A 291 2.76 -0.92 -14.34
CA TYR A 291 1.84 -1.33 -13.28
C TYR A 291 0.89 -0.22 -12.86
N ALA A 292 1.32 1.04 -12.92
CA ALA A 292 0.46 2.20 -12.79
C ALA A 292 -0.64 2.20 -13.88
N ARG A 293 -0.28 1.85 -15.13
CA ARG A 293 -1.26 1.65 -16.20
C ARG A 293 -2.21 0.48 -15.92
N LYS A 294 -1.70 -0.64 -15.40
CA LYS A 294 -2.53 -1.79 -15.01
C LYS A 294 -3.56 -1.43 -13.93
N ILE A 295 -3.18 -0.60 -12.94
CA ILE A 295 -4.10 -0.08 -11.93
C ILE A 295 -5.23 0.71 -12.60
N ARG A 296 -4.90 1.63 -13.52
CA ARG A 296 -5.88 2.42 -14.27
C ARG A 296 -6.76 1.59 -15.21
N ASP A 297 -6.19 0.58 -15.88
CA ASP A 297 -6.91 -0.35 -16.75
C ASP A 297 -7.93 -1.18 -15.96
N ALA A 298 -7.69 -1.40 -14.66
CA ALA A 298 -8.61 -2.01 -13.72
C ALA A 298 -9.53 -1.00 -13.00
N GLY A 299 -9.64 0.23 -13.50
CA GLY A 299 -10.51 1.27 -12.93
C GLY A 299 -10.02 1.92 -11.63
N GLY A 300 -8.81 1.60 -11.16
CA GLY A 300 -8.24 2.15 -9.94
C GLY A 300 -7.53 3.50 -10.13
N LEU A 301 -7.28 4.19 -9.02
CA LEU A 301 -6.34 5.33 -8.94
C LEU A 301 -4.97 4.87 -8.45
N VAL A 302 -3.91 5.49 -8.98
CA VAL A 302 -2.53 5.28 -8.53
C VAL A 302 -2.20 6.33 -7.47
N VAL A 303 -2.02 5.88 -6.23
CA VAL A 303 -1.76 6.78 -5.09
C VAL A 303 -0.44 6.41 -4.40
N PRO A 304 0.66 7.15 -4.61
CA PRO A 304 1.85 6.98 -3.79
C PRO A 304 1.49 7.17 -2.31
N ALA A 305 1.71 6.14 -1.53
CA ALA A 305 1.40 6.12 -0.11
C ALA A 305 2.58 6.71 0.68
N HIS A 306 2.25 7.42 1.77
CA HIS A 306 3.18 8.00 2.75
C HIS A 306 4.60 8.27 2.22
N PRO A 307 4.80 9.14 1.20
CA PRO A 307 6.00 9.15 0.36
C PRO A 307 7.33 9.33 1.11
N HIS A 308 7.29 9.98 2.28
CA HIS A 308 8.44 10.27 3.11
C HIS A 308 8.55 9.38 4.35
N ALA A 309 7.69 8.38 4.51
CA ALA A 309 7.76 7.41 5.59
C ALA A 309 9.15 6.80 5.70
N THR A 310 9.62 6.68 6.93
CA THR A 310 11.00 6.29 7.26
C THR A 310 11.16 4.78 7.46
N CYS A 311 10.08 4.00 7.41
CA CYS A 311 10.16 2.55 7.44
C CYS A 311 10.93 2.00 6.23
N VAL A 312 11.65 0.89 6.45
CA VAL A 312 12.50 0.28 5.42
C VAL A 312 11.64 -0.06 4.22
N GLY A 313 11.98 0.46 3.04
CA GLY A 313 11.26 0.20 1.78
C GLY A 313 10.07 1.12 1.48
N CYS A 314 9.58 1.87 2.48
CA CYS A 314 8.40 2.74 2.36
C CYS A 314 8.68 4.04 1.58
N ASN A 315 9.88 4.60 1.72
CA ASN A 315 10.22 5.87 1.10
C ASN A 315 10.12 5.83 -0.43
N TRP A 316 9.29 6.71 -0.98
CA TRP A 316 8.93 6.75 -2.40
C TRP A 316 10.07 7.22 -3.30
N LYS A 317 10.45 6.40 -4.28
CA LYS A 317 11.56 6.69 -5.22
C LYS A 317 11.17 6.63 -6.70
N PHE A 318 9.91 6.44 -7.04
CA PHE A 318 9.47 6.33 -8.44
C PHE A 318 9.12 7.67 -9.11
N GLY A 319 9.08 8.76 -8.33
CA GLY A 319 8.56 10.05 -8.78
C GLY A 319 7.03 10.05 -8.92
N PHE A 320 6.45 11.23 -9.10
CA PHE A 320 4.98 11.41 -9.07
C PHE A 320 4.33 11.46 -10.46
N GLY A 321 5.08 11.23 -11.53
CA GLY A 321 4.57 11.39 -12.91
C GLY A 321 3.43 10.45 -13.31
N GLU A 322 3.23 9.36 -12.56
CA GLU A 322 2.16 8.39 -12.75
C GLU A 322 1.06 8.49 -11.67
N ALA A 323 1.16 9.42 -10.72
CA ALA A 323 0.22 9.54 -9.62
C ALA A 323 -1.07 10.26 -10.06
N ASP A 324 -2.22 9.71 -9.67
CA ASP A 324 -3.52 10.36 -9.82
C ASP A 324 -3.86 11.23 -8.59
N VAL A 325 -3.40 10.79 -7.41
CA VAL A 325 -3.54 11.43 -6.09
C VAL A 325 -2.29 11.08 -5.29
N VAL A 326 -1.94 11.82 -4.24
CA VAL A 326 -0.84 11.48 -3.32
C VAL A 326 -1.31 11.52 -1.86
N GLU A 327 -0.89 10.54 -1.07
CA GLU A 327 -1.12 10.54 0.38
C GLU A 327 -0.11 11.46 1.06
N VAL A 328 -0.59 12.56 1.61
CA VAL A 328 0.25 13.61 2.22
C VAL A 328 0.24 13.55 3.74
N TRP A 329 -0.79 12.94 4.31
CA TRP A 329 -0.91 12.71 5.74
C TRP A 329 -1.29 11.25 5.99
N ASN A 330 -0.40 10.52 6.66
CA ASN A 330 -0.58 9.13 7.01
C ASN A 330 -0.60 8.92 8.54
N GLY A 331 -1.68 8.33 9.06
CA GLY A 331 -1.79 8.02 10.48
C GLY A 331 -1.66 9.24 11.41
N ALA A 332 -0.90 9.09 12.49
CA ALA A 332 -0.59 10.21 13.37
C ALA A 332 0.34 11.20 12.65
N TYR A 333 -0.01 12.49 12.64
CA TYR A 333 0.77 13.50 11.91
C TYR A 333 2.17 13.68 12.51
N THR A 334 3.19 13.28 11.76
CA THR A 334 4.61 13.28 12.16
C THR A 334 5.46 14.17 11.25
N PRO A 335 6.75 14.42 11.58
CA PRO A 335 7.61 15.29 10.76
C PRO A 335 7.76 14.88 9.29
N ASP A 336 7.66 13.59 8.97
CA ASP A 336 7.64 13.07 7.59
C ASP A 336 6.37 13.44 6.81
N ASP A 337 5.22 13.58 7.47
CA ASP A 337 4.04 14.17 6.85
C ASP A 337 4.24 15.65 6.56
N GLU A 338 4.93 16.39 7.44
CA GLU A 338 5.26 17.80 7.17
C GLU A 338 6.18 17.95 5.95
N VAL A 339 7.12 17.01 5.75
CA VAL A 339 7.93 16.94 4.53
C VAL A 339 7.06 16.60 3.31
N SER A 340 6.14 15.65 3.45
CA SER A 340 5.21 15.28 2.38
C SER A 340 4.30 16.44 1.97
N LEU A 341 3.82 17.24 2.93
CA LEU A 341 3.02 18.43 2.70
C LEU A 341 3.82 19.51 1.95
N ALA A 342 5.07 19.74 2.36
CA ALA A 342 5.94 20.74 1.71
C ALA A 342 6.34 20.33 0.27
N ASP A 343 6.63 19.05 0.04
CA ASP A 343 6.93 18.53 -1.30
C ASP A 343 5.70 18.59 -2.20
N TRP A 344 4.53 18.20 -1.70
CA TRP A 344 3.26 18.33 -2.43
C TRP A 344 2.93 19.78 -2.78
N ASP A 345 3.06 20.72 -1.85
CA ASP A 345 2.85 22.15 -2.11
C ASP A 345 3.79 22.67 -3.22
N SER A 346 5.05 22.22 -3.21
CA SER A 346 6.02 22.54 -4.28
C SER A 346 5.61 21.99 -5.65
N MET A 347 4.95 20.82 -5.70
CA MET A 347 4.37 20.28 -6.93
C MET A 347 3.20 21.14 -7.46
N LEU A 348 2.41 21.77 -6.59
CA LEU A 348 1.34 22.69 -7.01
C LEU A 348 1.91 23.88 -7.79
N VAL A 349 2.99 24.50 -7.31
CA VAL A 349 3.66 25.62 -8.01
C VAL A 349 4.14 25.20 -9.40
N THR A 350 4.64 23.96 -9.52
CA THR A 350 5.09 23.41 -10.81
C THR A 350 3.93 23.26 -11.80
N SER A 351 2.76 22.84 -11.34
CA SER A 351 1.56 22.69 -12.19
C SER A 351 1.10 24.01 -12.80
N VAL A 352 1.16 25.10 -12.04
CA VAL A 352 0.80 26.46 -12.50
C VAL A 352 1.70 26.93 -13.64
N ARG A 353 3.02 26.68 -13.55
CA ARG A 353 4.01 27.15 -14.54
C ARG A 353 3.98 26.36 -15.85
N GLY A 354 3.72 25.06 -15.77
CA GLY A 354 3.92 24.13 -16.88
C GLY A 354 2.66 23.72 -17.64
N GLY A 355 1.46 24.16 -17.19
CA GLY A 355 0.19 23.68 -17.75
C GLY A 355 -0.02 22.17 -17.59
N ARG A 356 0.75 21.52 -16.71
CA ARG A 356 0.62 20.11 -16.39
C ARG A 356 -0.55 19.94 -15.41
N PRO A 357 -1.28 18.81 -15.46
CA PRO A 357 -2.22 18.47 -14.40
C PRO A 357 -1.53 18.53 -13.04
N TRP A 358 -2.22 19.09 -12.05
CA TRP A 358 -1.78 19.05 -10.66
C TRP A 358 -2.23 17.73 -10.02
N ILE A 359 -1.57 17.34 -8.93
CA ILE A 359 -1.84 16.07 -8.23
C ILE A 359 -2.55 16.40 -6.91
N PRO A 360 -3.79 15.97 -6.72
CA PRO A 360 -4.50 16.13 -5.45
C PRO A 360 -3.83 15.42 -4.28
N ALA A 361 -3.97 16.02 -3.10
CA ALA A 361 -3.61 15.40 -1.84
C ALA A 361 -4.79 14.64 -1.22
N MET A 362 -4.45 13.61 -0.45
CA MET A 362 -5.35 12.90 0.46
C MET A 362 -4.61 12.51 1.75
N GLY A 363 -5.34 11.94 2.71
CA GLY A 363 -4.74 11.39 3.93
C GLY A 363 -5.59 10.28 4.53
N ASN A 364 -4.93 9.27 5.10
CA ASN A 364 -5.56 8.02 5.54
C ASN A 364 -4.85 7.45 6.76
N SER A 365 -5.47 6.48 7.43
CA SER A 365 -4.98 6.01 8.73
C SER A 365 -3.77 5.10 8.67
N ASP A 366 -3.65 4.29 7.62
CA ASP A 366 -2.75 3.14 7.57
C ASP A 366 -2.85 2.28 8.84
N ALA A 367 -4.09 2.07 9.29
CA ALA A 367 -4.37 1.40 10.55
C ALA A 367 -4.12 -0.11 10.43
N HIS A 368 -3.26 -0.66 11.27
CA HIS A 368 -2.92 -2.08 11.30
C HIS A 368 -3.51 -2.80 12.52
N ARG A 369 -3.49 -2.15 13.68
CA ARG A 369 -3.88 -2.75 14.97
C ARG A 369 -4.23 -1.68 16.00
N ASP A 370 -4.65 -2.07 17.19
CA ASP A 370 -4.71 -1.13 18.33
C ASP A 370 -3.28 -0.69 18.69
N PRO A 371 -3.01 0.61 18.95
CA PRO A 371 -3.95 1.74 19.09
C PRO A 371 -4.17 2.59 17.82
N ASP A 372 -3.80 2.12 16.63
CA ASP A 372 -3.99 2.85 15.37
C ASP A 372 -5.49 3.15 15.15
N ARG A 373 -5.82 4.39 14.79
CA ARG A 373 -7.20 4.86 14.63
C ARG A 373 -7.65 4.73 13.18
N VAL A 374 -8.60 3.84 12.90
CA VAL A 374 -9.33 3.85 11.61
C VAL A 374 -9.97 5.23 11.40
N GLY A 375 -9.73 5.84 10.24
CA GLY A 375 -10.15 7.20 9.93
C GLY A 375 -9.36 8.32 10.64
N GLY A 376 -8.12 8.06 11.07
CA GLY A 376 -7.22 9.08 11.60
C GLY A 376 -5.97 9.25 10.73
N PRO A 377 -5.94 10.18 9.75
CA PRO A 377 -7.00 11.13 9.36
C PRO A 377 -8.06 10.53 8.41
N GLN A 378 -9.06 11.36 8.08
CA GLN A 378 -10.11 11.12 7.11
C GLN A 378 -9.87 11.97 5.85
N THR A 379 -10.06 11.37 4.68
CA THR A 379 -10.22 12.12 3.43
C THR A 379 -11.69 12.42 3.19
N VAL A 380 -12.05 13.69 3.16
CA VAL A 380 -13.42 14.17 2.94
C VAL A 380 -13.56 14.64 1.49
N VAL A 381 -14.44 14.01 0.72
CA VAL A 381 -14.55 14.13 -0.74
C VAL A 381 -15.93 14.64 -1.14
N LEU A 382 -15.98 15.71 -1.92
CA LEU A 382 -17.22 16.16 -2.55
C LEU A 382 -17.48 15.31 -3.80
N ALA A 383 -18.48 14.44 -3.71
CA ALA A 383 -18.88 13.53 -4.78
C ALA A 383 -20.37 13.68 -5.08
N ASP A 384 -20.78 13.31 -6.30
CA ASP A 384 -22.17 13.43 -6.74
C ASP A 384 -23.10 12.38 -6.10
N ASP A 385 -22.54 11.28 -5.60
CA ASP A 385 -23.22 10.26 -4.81
C ASP A 385 -22.20 9.31 -4.14
N LEU A 386 -22.65 8.39 -3.29
CA LEU A 386 -21.80 7.37 -2.63
C LEU A 386 -21.58 6.13 -3.53
N THR A 387 -20.77 6.32 -4.56
CA THR A 387 -20.33 5.27 -5.50
C THR A 387 -18.83 5.28 -5.67
N ARG A 388 -18.25 4.13 -6.05
CA ARG A 388 -16.81 4.02 -6.35
C ARG A 388 -16.37 5.11 -7.32
N GLU A 389 -17.07 5.25 -8.45
CA GLU A 389 -16.70 6.17 -9.53
C GLU A 389 -16.82 7.63 -9.09
N ALA A 390 -17.87 8.00 -8.36
CA ALA A 390 -18.07 9.38 -7.91
C ALA A 390 -17.03 9.79 -6.86
N ILE A 391 -16.67 8.89 -5.93
CA ILE A 391 -15.60 9.14 -4.96
C ILE A 391 -14.25 9.29 -5.66
N GLN A 392 -13.90 8.38 -6.57
CA GLN A 392 -12.66 8.46 -7.35
C GLN A 392 -12.59 9.73 -8.20
N GLU A 393 -13.70 10.17 -8.79
CA GLU A 393 -13.72 11.42 -9.57
C GLU A 393 -13.58 12.66 -8.68
N GLY A 394 -14.20 12.68 -7.49
CA GLY A 394 -13.99 13.74 -6.51
C GLY A 394 -12.53 13.84 -6.08
N LEU A 395 -11.89 12.71 -5.81
CA LEU A 395 -10.46 12.60 -5.51
C LEU A 395 -9.57 13.08 -6.66
N ARG A 396 -9.82 12.61 -7.90
CA ARG A 396 -9.05 13.00 -9.09
C ARG A 396 -9.15 14.49 -9.40
N ARG A 397 -10.28 15.13 -9.10
CA ARG A 397 -10.46 16.59 -9.21
C ARG A 397 -9.94 17.35 -7.99
N GLY A 398 -9.44 16.66 -6.98
CA GLY A 398 -9.01 17.22 -5.70
C GLY A 398 -10.09 18.04 -5.02
N ARG A 399 -11.35 17.65 -5.19
CA ARG A 399 -12.50 18.19 -4.47
C ARG A 399 -12.56 17.54 -3.08
N SER A 400 -11.47 17.68 -2.34
CA SER A 400 -11.28 17.02 -1.06
C SER A 400 -10.47 17.86 -0.07
N TYR A 401 -10.78 17.67 1.21
CA TYR A 401 -9.95 18.12 2.32
C TYR A 401 -9.69 16.95 3.26
N ILE A 402 -8.67 17.08 4.10
CA ILE A 402 -8.24 16.05 5.03
C ILE A 402 -8.48 16.59 6.45
N ALA A 403 -9.01 15.75 7.35
CA ALA A 403 -9.32 16.12 8.72
C ALA A 403 -8.96 14.99 9.71
N GLU A 404 -8.51 15.34 10.92
CA GLU A 404 -8.11 14.36 11.94
C GLU A 404 -9.27 13.50 12.48
N SER A 405 -10.51 13.92 12.25
CA SER A 405 -11.72 13.20 12.65
C SER A 405 -12.99 13.76 11.99
N SER A 406 -14.11 13.08 12.24
CA SER A 406 -15.45 13.48 11.81
C SER A 406 -15.98 14.74 12.49
N SER A 407 -15.37 15.20 13.60
CA SER A 407 -15.80 16.42 14.27
C SER A 407 -15.34 17.71 13.59
N VAL A 408 -14.38 17.63 12.67
CA VAL A 408 -13.80 18.81 12.00
C VAL A 408 -14.41 18.98 10.62
N GLU A 409 -15.00 20.14 10.38
CA GLU A 409 -15.60 20.52 9.10
C GLU A 409 -14.96 21.80 8.54
N LEU A 410 -14.70 21.79 7.23
CA LEU A 410 -14.16 22.93 6.52
C LEU A 410 -15.08 23.31 5.36
N THR A 411 -15.45 24.58 5.28
CA THR A 411 -16.00 25.18 4.05
C THR A 411 -15.02 26.23 3.54
N PHE A 412 -14.41 25.98 2.37
CA PHE A 412 -13.39 26.84 1.79
C PHE A 412 -13.83 27.34 0.42
N SER A 413 -13.80 28.67 0.24
CA SER A 413 -14.25 29.32 -0.99
C SER A 413 -13.40 30.52 -1.35
N ALA A 414 -13.36 30.83 -2.65
CA ALA A 414 -12.83 32.08 -3.17
C ALA A 414 -13.89 32.77 -4.04
N ALA A 415 -14.12 34.05 -3.78
CA ALA A 415 -15.06 34.88 -4.54
C ALA A 415 -14.33 36.06 -5.18
N GLY A 416 -14.59 36.28 -6.48
CA GLY A 416 -14.07 37.41 -7.24
C GLY A 416 -15.16 38.40 -7.65
N GLY A 417 -14.79 39.41 -8.43
CA GLY A 417 -15.76 40.31 -9.05
C GLY A 417 -16.78 39.57 -9.94
N ARG A 418 -17.96 40.18 -10.11
CA ARG A 418 -19.06 39.67 -10.99
C ARG A 418 -19.68 38.33 -10.55
N GLY A 419 -19.71 38.04 -9.25
CA GLY A 419 -20.39 36.85 -8.70
C GLY A 419 -19.70 35.51 -8.97
N ARG A 420 -18.45 35.54 -9.45
CA ARG A 420 -17.66 34.32 -9.67
C ARG A 420 -17.21 33.73 -8.34
N HIS A 421 -17.36 32.42 -8.19
CA HIS A 421 -16.95 31.66 -7.01
C HIS A 421 -16.24 30.37 -7.44
N ALA A 422 -15.37 29.86 -6.57
CA ALA A 422 -14.74 28.57 -6.71
C ALA A 422 -14.58 27.94 -5.32
N GLY A 423 -14.72 26.61 -5.25
CA GLY A 423 -14.44 25.83 -4.05
C GLY A 423 -13.16 25.00 -4.16
N ILE A 424 -12.95 24.14 -3.17
CA ILE A 424 -11.82 23.21 -3.07
C ILE A 424 -11.66 22.39 -4.37
N GLY A 425 -10.44 22.37 -4.92
CA GLY A 425 -10.11 21.67 -6.16
C GLY A 425 -10.51 22.41 -7.44
N GLU A 426 -11.16 23.57 -7.33
CA GLU A 426 -11.63 24.35 -8.47
C GLU A 426 -10.71 25.54 -8.80
N ARG A 427 -10.98 26.17 -9.93
CA ARG A 427 -10.28 27.37 -10.41
C ARG A 427 -11.22 28.56 -10.44
N LEU A 428 -10.86 29.63 -9.74
CA LEU A 428 -11.52 30.93 -9.84
C LEU A 428 -10.93 31.69 -11.04
N ALA A 429 -11.62 31.64 -12.18
CA ALA A 429 -11.24 32.42 -13.35
C ALA A 429 -11.50 33.91 -13.11
N VAL A 430 -10.46 34.69 -12.86
CA VAL A 430 -10.50 36.16 -12.69
C VAL A 430 -9.32 36.82 -13.40
N ASP A 431 -9.43 38.11 -13.70
CA ASP A 431 -8.30 38.86 -14.25
C ASP A 431 -7.25 39.11 -13.16
N ARG A 432 -5.98 39.28 -13.57
CA ARG A 432 -4.80 39.32 -12.69
C ARG A 432 -5.00 40.17 -11.43
N ASP A 433 -5.51 41.39 -11.59
CA ASP A 433 -5.64 42.36 -10.50
C ASP A 433 -7.08 42.50 -9.97
N THR A 434 -7.97 41.59 -10.35
CA THR A 434 -9.31 41.54 -9.76
C THR A 434 -9.21 41.17 -8.28
N PRO A 435 -9.80 41.95 -7.35
CA PRO A 435 -9.85 41.58 -5.95
C PRO A 435 -10.58 40.25 -5.75
N VAL A 436 -9.94 39.36 -4.98
CA VAL A 436 -10.46 38.06 -4.56
C VAL A 436 -10.57 38.06 -3.04
N THR A 437 -11.72 37.60 -2.53
CA THR A 437 -11.91 37.30 -1.11
C THR A 437 -11.89 35.80 -0.94
N VAL A 438 -10.93 35.30 -0.17
CA VAL A 438 -10.82 33.91 0.26
C VAL A 438 -11.44 33.80 1.64
N ARG A 439 -12.31 32.81 1.82
CA ARG A 439 -13.02 32.56 3.07
C ARG A 439 -12.90 31.10 3.47
N LEU A 440 -12.46 30.87 4.70
CA LEU A 440 -12.50 29.58 5.37
C LEU A 440 -13.44 29.66 6.56
N ASP A 441 -14.47 28.82 6.57
CA ASP A 441 -15.26 28.52 7.75
C ASP A 441 -14.79 27.19 8.33
N VAL A 442 -14.53 27.17 9.64
CA VAL A 442 -14.03 26.01 10.39
C VAL A 442 -15.01 25.69 11.50
N GLU A 443 -15.29 24.40 11.70
CA GLU A 443 -15.99 23.88 12.88
C GLU A 443 -15.18 22.75 13.55
N GLY A 444 -15.36 22.59 14.87
CA GLY A 444 -14.78 21.49 15.64
C GLY A 444 -13.27 21.58 15.93
N ALA A 445 -12.67 22.77 15.84
CA ALA A 445 -11.22 22.95 16.03
C ALA A 445 -10.88 23.99 17.14
N PRO A 446 -11.24 23.76 18.41
CA PRO A 446 -11.05 24.73 19.50
C PRO A 446 -9.57 25.04 19.77
N GLY A 447 -9.21 26.33 19.87
CA GLY A 447 -7.83 26.73 20.13
C GLY A 447 -6.82 26.46 19.00
N ARG A 448 -7.28 25.99 17.82
CA ARG A 448 -6.43 25.78 16.64
C ARG A 448 -6.22 27.09 15.89
N THR A 449 -5.14 27.19 15.14
CA THR A 449 -4.86 28.35 14.28
C THR A 449 -5.12 28.02 12.82
N VAL A 450 -5.66 28.99 12.07
CA VAL A 450 -5.84 28.86 10.62
C VAL A 450 -4.66 29.52 9.92
N ARG A 451 -4.17 28.86 8.86
CA ARG A 451 -3.18 29.43 7.94
C ARG A 451 -3.72 29.42 6.52
N ILE A 452 -3.50 30.52 5.80
CA ILE A 452 -3.69 30.58 4.34
C ILE A 452 -2.32 30.48 3.69
N VAL A 453 -2.18 29.46 2.84
CA VAL A 453 -0.93 29.12 2.15
C VAL A 453 -1.10 29.31 0.66
N THR A 454 -0.09 29.88 0.01
CA THR A 454 -0.06 30.15 -1.43
C THR A 454 1.24 29.63 -2.04
N ASP A 455 1.46 29.89 -3.33
CA ASP A 455 2.72 29.64 -4.03
C ASP A 455 3.93 30.41 -3.47
N GLN A 456 3.70 31.35 -2.54
CA GLN A 456 4.73 32.11 -1.81
C GLN A 456 4.92 31.61 -0.37
N GLY A 457 4.24 30.53 0.03
CA GLY A 457 4.21 30.04 1.40
C GLY A 457 3.05 30.61 2.23
N VAL A 458 3.21 30.65 3.55
CA VAL A 458 2.15 31.11 4.47
C VAL A 458 2.07 32.64 4.46
N LEU A 459 0.94 33.19 4.03
CA LEU A 459 0.73 34.65 3.95
C LEU A 459 -0.28 35.20 4.95
N HIS A 460 -1.04 34.33 5.60
CA HIS A 460 -1.91 34.70 6.70
C HIS A 460 -1.91 33.61 7.77
N THR A 461 -1.88 34.03 9.04
CA THR A 461 -2.12 33.17 10.20
C THR A 461 -3.10 33.89 11.11
N SER A 462 -4.21 33.24 11.46
CA SER A 462 -5.22 33.80 12.35
C SER A 462 -4.77 33.75 13.81
N ALA A 463 -5.47 34.48 14.69
CA ALA A 463 -5.49 34.12 16.11
C ALA A 463 -6.06 32.70 16.30
N ALA A 464 -5.84 32.11 17.47
CA ALA A 464 -6.46 30.83 17.82
C ALA A 464 -8.00 30.94 17.75
N LEU A 465 -8.64 29.91 17.21
CA LEU A 465 -10.08 29.77 17.18
C LEU A 465 -10.62 29.73 18.62
N PRO A 466 -11.83 30.26 18.87
CA PRO A 466 -12.44 30.25 20.20
C PRO A 466 -12.65 28.82 20.72
N GLU A 467 -12.95 28.68 22.02
CA GLU A 467 -13.24 27.39 22.67
C GLU A 467 -14.45 26.65 22.06
N SER A 468 -15.34 27.35 21.34
CA SER A 468 -16.40 26.70 20.55
C SER A 468 -15.84 25.86 19.39
N GLY A 469 -14.61 26.11 18.98
CA GLY A 469 -13.98 25.49 17.81
C GLY A 469 -14.54 25.93 16.47
N ALA A 470 -15.44 26.92 16.45
CA ALA A 470 -16.04 27.46 15.25
C ALA A 470 -15.55 28.87 14.97
N GLY A 471 -15.20 29.16 13.71
CA GLY A 471 -14.79 30.50 13.31
C GLY A 471 -14.62 30.67 11.81
N THR A 472 -14.64 31.93 11.40
CA THR A 472 -14.44 32.35 10.01
C THR A 472 -13.13 33.11 9.89
N VAL A 473 -12.34 32.78 8.87
CA VAL A 473 -11.16 33.55 8.47
C VAL A 473 -11.34 34.04 7.04
N GLU A 474 -11.17 35.35 6.85
CA GLU A 474 -11.20 36.00 5.54
C GLU A 474 -9.85 36.62 5.20
N TRP A 475 -9.41 36.41 3.96
CA TRP A 475 -8.18 36.97 3.44
C TRP A 475 -8.40 37.52 2.03
N ARG A 476 -7.87 38.71 1.73
CA ARG A 476 -8.01 39.37 0.43
C ARG A 476 -6.72 39.27 -0.37
N THR A 477 -6.86 38.99 -1.67
CA THR A 477 -5.73 38.79 -2.59
C THR A 477 -6.12 39.13 -4.04
N THR A 478 -5.22 38.87 -4.98
CA THR A 478 -5.43 38.90 -6.42
C THR A 478 -4.74 37.70 -7.07
N ALA A 479 -5.11 37.37 -8.32
CA ALA A 479 -4.42 36.31 -9.07
C ALA A 479 -2.99 36.70 -9.50
N SER A 480 -2.63 38.00 -9.47
CA SER A 480 -1.26 38.48 -9.64
C SER A 480 -0.39 38.25 -8.41
N TYR A 481 -0.99 38.12 -7.24
CA TYR A 481 -0.29 37.96 -5.96
C TYR A 481 -0.20 36.50 -5.52
N ALA A 482 -1.23 35.69 -5.77
CA ALA A 482 -1.26 34.27 -5.46
C ALA A 482 -1.80 33.45 -6.63
N ALA A 483 -1.09 32.38 -7.01
CA ALA A 483 -1.51 31.48 -8.09
C ALA A 483 -2.53 30.43 -7.62
N TYR A 484 -2.45 30.05 -6.35
CA TYR A 484 -3.42 29.21 -5.67
C TYR A 484 -3.49 29.61 -4.20
N VAL A 485 -4.55 29.18 -3.53
CA VAL A 485 -4.73 29.31 -2.09
C VAL A 485 -5.18 27.97 -1.52
N ARG A 486 -4.59 27.56 -0.40
CA ARG A 486 -5.05 26.41 0.40
C ARG A 486 -5.09 26.81 1.87
N ALA A 487 -5.86 26.08 2.66
CA ALA A 487 -5.98 26.32 4.07
C ALA A 487 -5.38 25.18 4.89
N GLU A 488 -4.78 25.52 6.02
CA GLU A 488 -4.37 24.59 7.07
C GLU A 488 -5.01 25.02 8.38
N VAL A 489 -5.54 24.06 9.16
CA VAL A 489 -5.95 24.24 10.55
C VAL A 489 -4.95 23.45 11.39
N ARG A 490 -4.24 24.12 12.28
CA ARG A 490 -3.11 23.53 13.01
C ARG A 490 -3.28 23.60 14.51
N HIS A 491 -2.84 22.53 15.17
CA HIS A 491 -2.59 22.50 16.60
C HIS A 491 -1.43 23.43 16.98
N ALA A 492 -1.20 23.60 18.28
CA ALA A 492 0.01 24.24 18.77
C ALA A 492 1.26 23.42 18.38
N PRO A 493 2.40 24.07 18.08
CA PRO A 493 3.67 23.39 17.86
C PRO A 493 4.07 22.49 19.04
N THR A 494 4.37 21.23 18.75
CA THR A 494 4.89 20.24 19.71
C THR A 494 6.36 19.90 19.48
N THR A 495 6.90 20.24 18.30
CA THR A 495 8.30 20.01 17.92
C THR A 495 9.00 21.34 17.62
N PRO A 496 10.14 21.66 18.25
CA PRO A 496 10.88 22.89 17.98
C PRO A 496 11.25 23.03 16.50
N GLY A 497 10.97 24.19 15.93
CA GLY A 497 11.28 24.49 14.52
C GLY A 497 10.27 23.94 13.51
N LEU A 498 9.31 23.12 13.93
CA LEU A 498 8.21 22.67 13.07
C LEU A 498 6.91 23.38 13.44
N PRO A 499 6.01 23.57 12.46
CA PRO A 499 4.65 23.99 12.76
C PRO A 499 3.91 22.91 13.56
N GLY A 500 2.79 23.28 14.20
CA GLY A 500 1.97 22.30 14.89
C GLY A 500 1.36 21.28 13.94
N PRO A 501 1.09 20.05 14.42
CA PRO A 501 0.41 19.02 13.65
C PRO A 501 -0.85 19.54 12.97
N LEU A 502 -1.18 18.98 11.80
CA LEU A 502 -2.45 19.28 11.15
C LEU A 502 -3.61 18.78 12.00
N CYS A 503 -4.62 19.63 12.14
CA CYS A 503 -5.98 19.24 12.53
C CYS A 503 -6.80 18.99 11.26
N ALA A 504 -6.61 19.83 10.23
CA ALA A 504 -7.15 19.64 8.88
C ALA A 504 -6.37 20.46 7.85
N PHE A 505 -6.48 20.10 6.57
CA PHE A 505 -6.01 20.94 5.45
C PHE A 505 -6.84 20.70 4.18
N THR A 506 -6.87 21.68 3.27
CA THR A 506 -7.61 21.58 2.00
C THR A 506 -6.68 21.32 0.82
N ASN A 507 -7.19 20.65 -0.21
CA ASN A 507 -6.68 20.87 -1.56
C ASN A 507 -6.86 22.35 -1.98
N PRO A 508 -6.09 22.86 -2.97
CA PRO A 508 -6.10 24.28 -3.30
C PRO A 508 -7.35 24.72 -4.05
N ILE A 509 -7.59 26.03 -4.03
CA ILE A 509 -8.37 26.77 -5.02
C ILE A 509 -7.35 27.52 -5.90
N PHE A 510 -7.36 27.27 -7.20
CA PHE A 510 -6.49 28.00 -8.13
C PHE A 510 -7.07 29.35 -8.49
N LEU A 511 -6.23 30.37 -8.63
CA LEU A 511 -6.64 31.72 -9.00
C LEU A 511 -6.14 32.06 -10.41
N GLY A 512 -6.96 32.82 -11.15
CA GLY A 512 -6.62 33.24 -12.50
C GLY A 512 -7.08 32.25 -13.58
N ARG A 513 -6.76 32.56 -14.83
CA ARG A 513 -7.22 31.82 -16.01
C ARG A 513 -6.34 30.61 -16.31
#